data_AF-A0A3Q3DFZ8-F1
#
_entry.id   AF-A0A3Q3DFZ8-F1
#
_cell.length_a   1.000
_cell.length_b   1.000
_cell.length_c   1.000
_cell.angle_alpha   90.00
_cell.angle_beta   90.00
_cell.angle_gamma   90.00
#
_symmetry.space_group_name_H-M   'P 1'
#
loop_
_entity.id
_entity.type
_entity.pdbx_description
1 polymer ?
#
loop_
_entity_poly.entity_id
_entity_poly.type
_entity_poly.pdbx_seq_one_letter_code
_entity_poly.pdbx_strand_id
1 'polypeptide(L)'
;GKCRCKPGWQGVHCEHCIPFPGCLHGSCEKAWQCVCQQGWVGSLCDQDIRLCSSQPCSGNATCIETGEGGYLSSCLCPAGFSGNHCEITPDICHSNPCLNGGNCTDHGATFACSCPAGFVGLICNDTGFSPCAAAPCANGATCVSHPDGSFRCVCPKWFSGRLCSAQHRPKAKPNHGQLVCFGMLALLTCLVILATTGIVLFGRCEAWLVNAKYSKLVRQQREHLLKEAGGASHEDTEHSVNIILPEKIRLNSFGKHYTSI
;
A
#
# COMPACT_ATOMS: atom_id res chain seq x y z
N GLY A 1 50.31 -19.16 -102.46
CA GLY A 1 49.17 -18.32 -102.03
C GLY A 1 49.34 -17.95 -100.56
N LYS A 2 48.76 -16.83 -100.10
CA LYS A 2 48.75 -16.47 -98.67
C LYS A 2 47.55 -17.13 -97.98
N CYS A 3 47.78 -17.81 -96.85
CA CYS A 3 46.71 -18.33 -96.00
C CYS A 3 45.95 -17.17 -95.35
N ARG A 4 44.61 -17.26 -95.32
CA ARG A 4 43.75 -16.27 -94.65
C ARG A 4 42.83 -17.03 -93.69
N CYS A 5 42.70 -16.53 -92.48
CA CYS A 5 41.88 -17.15 -91.45
C CYS A 5 40.39 -16.95 -91.70
N LYS A 6 39.58 -17.86 -91.13
CA LYS A 6 38.12 -17.68 -91.07
C LYS A 6 37.80 -16.48 -90.17
N PRO A 7 36.64 -15.82 -90.36
CA PRO A 7 36.22 -14.70 -89.51
C PRO A 7 36.26 -15.08 -88.02
N GLY A 8 36.86 -14.21 -87.20
CA GLY A 8 37.00 -14.41 -85.76
C GLY A 8 38.16 -15.30 -85.32
N TRP A 9 39.08 -15.64 -86.24
CA TRP A 9 40.32 -16.37 -85.98
C TRP A 9 41.54 -15.59 -86.48
N GLN A 10 42.64 -15.70 -85.75
CA GLN A 10 43.93 -15.05 -86.00
C GLN A 10 45.09 -16.00 -85.65
N GLY A 11 46.31 -15.53 -85.87
CA GLY A 11 47.52 -16.34 -85.72
C GLY A 11 48.07 -16.82 -87.06
N VAL A 12 49.30 -17.34 -87.03
CA VAL A 12 50.00 -17.84 -88.23
C VAL A 12 49.34 -19.10 -88.79
N HIS A 13 48.68 -19.89 -87.94
CA HIS A 13 47.94 -21.10 -88.30
C HIS A 13 46.43 -21.01 -88.03
N CYS A 14 45.91 -19.81 -87.75
CA CYS A 14 44.49 -19.55 -87.45
C CYS A 14 43.94 -20.31 -86.23
N GLU A 15 44.79 -20.52 -85.23
CA GLU A 15 44.53 -21.29 -84.01
C GLU A 15 44.04 -20.43 -82.84
N HIS A 16 44.21 -19.10 -82.92
CA HIS A 16 43.80 -18.18 -81.88
C HIS A 16 42.48 -17.52 -82.25
N CYS A 17 41.50 -17.56 -81.35
CA CYS A 17 40.27 -16.81 -81.54
C CYS A 17 40.51 -15.30 -81.38
N ILE A 18 39.61 -14.52 -81.96
CA ILE A 18 39.50 -13.08 -81.75
C ILE A 18 38.34 -12.87 -80.77
N PRO A 19 38.58 -12.26 -79.60
CA PRO A 19 37.52 -11.92 -78.66
C PRO A 19 36.49 -10.97 -79.26
N PHE A 20 35.30 -10.88 -78.65
CA PHE A 20 34.30 -9.91 -79.10
C PHE A 20 34.87 -8.48 -79.08
N PRO A 21 34.64 -7.64 -80.11
CA PRO A 21 35.15 -6.27 -80.13
C PRO A 21 34.63 -5.47 -78.92
N GLY A 22 35.55 -4.93 -78.12
CA GLY A 22 35.21 -4.25 -76.87
C GLY A 22 35.27 -5.12 -75.61
N CYS A 23 35.69 -6.39 -75.73
CA CYS A 23 36.03 -7.22 -74.58
C CYS A 23 37.19 -6.60 -73.79
N LEU A 24 36.93 -6.16 -72.55
CA LEU A 24 37.91 -5.46 -71.71
C LEU A 24 38.69 -6.46 -70.85
N HIS A 25 38.02 -7.09 -69.89
CA HIS A 25 38.63 -8.03 -68.93
C HIS A 25 38.22 -9.47 -69.21
N GLY A 26 38.43 -9.94 -70.44
CA GLY A 26 38.03 -11.27 -70.86
C GLY A 26 38.89 -11.86 -71.97
N SER A 27 38.75 -13.17 -72.17
CA SER A 27 39.42 -13.95 -73.21
C SER A 27 38.39 -14.68 -74.08
N CYS A 28 38.84 -15.45 -75.08
CA CYS A 28 37.94 -16.23 -75.93
C CYS A 28 38.37 -17.69 -75.95
N GLU A 29 37.36 -18.58 -75.98
CA GLU A 29 37.55 -20.00 -76.32
C GLU A 29 37.03 -20.30 -77.73
N LYS A 30 36.04 -19.51 -78.17
CA LYS A 30 35.47 -19.53 -79.52
C LYS A 30 35.50 -18.13 -80.12
N ALA A 31 35.54 -18.06 -81.45
CA ALA A 31 35.48 -16.80 -82.20
C ALA A 31 34.34 -15.91 -81.71
N TRP A 32 34.63 -14.62 -81.47
CA TRP A 32 33.69 -13.59 -81.03
C TRP A 32 33.06 -13.81 -79.66
N GLN A 33 33.66 -14.65 -78.82
CA GLN A 33 33.29 -14.78 -77.42
C GLN A 33 34.09 -13.83 -76.54
N CYS A 34 33.51 -13.38 -75.44
CA CYS A 34 34.22 -12.70 -74.35
C CYS A 34 33.88 -13.45 -73.06
N VAL A 35 34.82 -14.24 -72.57
CA VAL A 35 34.75 -14.98 -71.31
C VAL A 35 35.45 -14.15 -70.27
N CYS A 36 34.72 -13.70 -69.26
CA CYS A 36 35.27 -12.78 -68.27
C CYS A 36 36.31 -13.46 -67.40
N GLN A 37 37.38 -12.73 -67.13
CA GLN A 37 38.34 -13.05 -66.09
C GLN A 37 37.66 -12.93 -64.73
N GLN A 38 38.27 -13.56 -63.72
CA GLN A 38 37.74 -13.54 -62.36
C GLN A 38 37.60 -12.09 -61.86
N GLY A 39 36.45 -11.76 -61.28
CA GLY A 39 36.13 -10.39 -60.84
C GLY A 39 35.35 -9.52 -61.84
N TRP A 40 35.08 -10.01 -63.06
CA TRP A 40 34.37 -9.25 -64.08
C TRP A 40 33.11 -9.95 -64.58
N VAL A 41 32.08 -9.16 -64.86
CA VAL A 41 30.79 -9.57 -65.42
C VAL A 41 30.36 -8.63 -66.55
N GLY A 42 29.24 -8.97 -67.19
CA GLY A 42 28.75 -8.28 -68.37
C GLY A 42 29.19 -8.97 -69.66
N SER A 43 28.48 -8.71 -70.76
CA SER A 43 28.78 -9.33 -72.06
C SER A 43 30.13 -8.90 -72.65
N LEU A 44 30.70 -7.81 -72.15
CA LEU A 44 32.00 -7.26 -72.55
C LEU A 44 33.05 -7.31 -71.42
N CYS A 45 32.70 -7.90 -70.28
CA CYS A 45 33.54 -7.94 -69.09
C CYS A 45 33.99 -6.54 -68.66
N ASP A 46 33.03 -5.61 -68.70
CA ASP A 46 33.17 -4.18 -68.42
C ASP A 46 32.65 -3.80 -67.04
N GLN A 47 32.00 -4.73 -66.34
CA GLN A 47 31.43 -4.53 -65.02
C GLN A 47 32.22 -5.31 -63.97
N ASP A 48 32.65 -4.63 -62.92
CA ASP A 48 33.32 -5.20 -61.77
C ASP A 48 32.31 -5.89 -60.82
N ILE A 49 32.62 -7.09 -60.35
CA ILE A 49 31.78 -7.83 -59.40
C ILE A 49 31.99 -7.25 -58.01
N ARG A 50 31.20 -6.22 -57.66
CA ARG A 50 31.23 -5.67 -56.30
C ARG A 50 30.25 -6.39 -55.38
N LEU A 51 30.68 -7.49 -54.76
CA LEU A 51 29.81 -8.27 -53.86
C LEU A 51 29.29 -7.45 -52.67
N CYS A 52 30.07 -6.50 -52.14
CA CYS A 52 29.63 -5.67 -51.02
C CYS A 52 28.50 -4.69 -51.37
N SER A 53 28.26 -4.43 -52.66
CA SER A 53 27.14 -3.58 -53.10
C SER A 53 25.77 -4.20 -52.83
N SER A 54 25.72 -5.52 -52.63
CA SER A 54 24.49 -6.25 -52.26
C SER A 54 24.18 -6.22 -50.75
N GLN A 55 25.00 -5.56 -49.93
CA GLN A 55 24.88 -5.50 -48.47
C GLN A 55 24.72 -6.90 -47.82
N PRO A 56 25.68 -7.83 -48.03
CA PRO A 56 25.55 -9.20 -47.56
C PRO A 56 25.75 -9.36 -46.04
N CYS A 57 26.25 -8.34 -45.33
CA CYS A 57 26.55 -8.41 -43.90
C CYS A 57 25.38 -7.85 -43.06
N SER A 58 25.14 -8.45 -41.90
CA SER A 58 24.04 -8.06 -41.00
C SER A 58 24.36 -6.80 -40.20
N GLY A 59 23.36 -5.94 -40.02
CA GLY A 59 23.40 -4.79 -39.11
C GLY A 59 24.53 -3.80 -39.43
N ASN A 60 25.39 -3.55 -38.44
CA ASN A 60 26.51 -2.59 -38.54
C ASN A 60 27.85 -3.25 -38.91
N ALA A 61 27.83 -4.48 -39.46
CA ALA A 61 29.04 -5.16 -39.89
C ALA A 61 29.65 -4.52 -41.15
N THR A 62 30.98 -4.50 -41.23
CA THR A 62 31.70 -3.92 -42.38
C THR A 62 31.96 -5.00 -43.42
N CYS A 63 31.38 -4.86 -44.61
CA CYS A 63 31.72 -5.73 -45.74
C CYS A 63 33.07 -5.31 -46.33
N ILE A 64 33.96 -6.28 -46.52
CA ILE A 64 35.23 -6.10 -47.24
C ILE A 64 35.27 -7.05 -48.43
N GLU A 65 35.67 -6.52 -49.58
CA GLU A 65 35.98 -7.34 -50.74
C GLU A 65 37.34 -8.01 -50.52
N THR A 66 37.38 -9.32 -50.73
CA THR A 66 38.56 -10.17 -50.57
C THR A 66 38.88 -10.84 -51.90
N GLY A 67 40.14 -11.24 -52.10
CA GLY A 67 40.60 -11.80 -53.38
C GLY A 67 40.92 -10.76 -54.46
N GLU A 68 41.80 -11.13 -55.40
CA GLU A 68 42.20 -10.27 -56.52
C GLU A 68 41.01 -10.04 -57.46
N GLY A 69 40.55 -8.79 -57.60
CA GLY A 69 39.40 -8.46 -58.46
C GLY A 69 38.03 -8.57 -57.76
N GLY A 70 37.96 -8.52 -56.43
CA GLY A 70 36.72 -8.24 -55.70
C GLY A 70 35.65 -9.35 -55.69
N TYR A 71 35.95 -10.52 -56.26
CA TYR A 71 35.00 -11.62 -56.44
C TYR A 71 34.73 -12.47 -55.18
N LEU A 72 35.47 -12.26 -54.10
CA LEU A 72 35.12 -12.78 -52.78
C LEU A 72 34.78 -11.59 -51.87
N SER A 73 33.95 -11.85 -50.86
CA SER A 73 33.66 -10.87 -49.82
C SER A 73 33.68 -11.54 -48.45
N SER A 74 34.09 -10.79 -47.43
CA SER A 74 34.04 -11.20 -46.03
C SER A 74 33.39 -10.11 -45.19
N CYS A 75 32.72 -10.51 -44.12
CA CYS A 75 32.12 -9.58 -43.16
C CYS A 75 33.02 -9.44 -41.93
N LEU A 76 33.44 -8.21 -41.64
CA LEU A 76 34.11 -7.88 -40.37
C LEU A 76 33.04 -7.64 -39.30
N CYS A 77 32.95 -8.58 -38.37
CA CYS A 77 31.93 -8.53 -37.32
C CYS A 77 32.30 -7.54 -36.20
N PRO A 78 31.33 -6.74 -35.72
CA PRO A 78 31.49 -5.96 -34.50
C PRO A 78 31.79 -6.85 -33.30
N ALA A 79 32.36 -6.27 -32.24
CA ALA A 79 32.70 -7.01 -31.02
C ALA A 79 31.50 -7.80 -30.48
N GLY A 80 31.69 -9.11 -30.28
CA GLY A 80 30.68 -10.03 -29.77
C GLY A 80 29.76 -10.65 -30.83
N PHE A 81 29.73 -10.14 -32.06
CA PHE A 81 28.98 -10.75 -33.16
C PHE A 81 29.83 -11.81 -33.88
N SER A 82 29.19 -12.85 -34.42
CA SER A 82 29.86 -13.92 -35.16
C SER A 82 28.99 -14.48 -36.30
N GLY A 83 29.51 -15.44 -37.07
CA GLY A 83 28.85 -15.97 -38.28
C GLY A 83 29.43 -15.39 -39.57
N ASN A 84 29.10 -16.01 -40.71
CA ASN A 84 29.65 -15.60 -42.01
C ASN A 84 29.13 -14.22 -42.45
N HIS A 85 27.94 -13.86 -41.99
CA HIS A 85 27.27 -12.58 -42.25
C HIS A 85 27.08 -11.77 -40.96
N CYS A 86 27.82 -12.09 -39.89
CA CYS A 86 27.71 -11.47 -38.56
C CYS A 86 26.27 -11.53 -37.98
N GLU A 87 25.55 -12.61 -38.30
CA GLU A 87 24.16 -12.85 -37.92
C GLU A 87 23.99 -13.38 -36.48
N ILE A 88 25.05 -13.90 -35.88
CA ILE A 88 25.04 -14.46 -34.52
C ILE A 88 25.33 -13.33 -33.54
N THR A 89 24.36 -13.02 -32.69
CA THR A 89 24.49 -12.01 -31.63
C THR A 89 25.35 -12.51 -30.47
N PRO A 90 26.06 -11.62 -29.76
CA PRO A 90 26.74 -12.00 -28.53
C PRO A 90 25.74 -12.53 -27.50
N ASP A 91 26.04 -13.68 -26.89
CA ASP A 91 25.27 -14.20 -25.77
C ASP A 91 25.53 -13.33 -24.53
N ILE A 92 24.61 -12.38 -24.29
CA ILE A 92 24.68 -11.45 -23.16
C ILE A 92 24.58 -12.20 -21.83
N CYS A 93 24.01 -13.41 -21.82
CA CYS A 93 23.87 -14.24 -20.63
C CYS A 93 25.09 -15.11 -20.33
N HIS A 94 26.11 -15.15 -21.20
CA HIS A 94 27.31 -16.00 -20.99
C HIS A 94 28.02 -15.73 -19.66
N SER A 95 28.10 -14.46 -19.23
CA SER A 95 28.69 -14.04 -17.95
C SER A 95 27.70 -14.02 -16.79
N ASN A 96 26.44 -14.40 -17.04
CA ASN A 96 25.28 -14.26 -16.17
C ASN A 96 25.22 -12.91 -15.42
N PRO A 97 24.72 -11.83 -16.07
CA PRO A 97 24.60 -10.51 -15.44
C PRO A 97 23.59 -10.45 -14.30
N CYS A 98 22.76 -11.48 -14.10
CA CYS A 98 21.74 -11.51 -13.05
C CYS A 98 22.35 -11.88 -11.69
N LEU A 99 22.20 -11.00 -10.71
CA LEU A 99 22.72 -11.19 -9.35
C LEU A 99 21.79 -12.06 -8.50
N ASN A 100 22.28 -12.45 -7.32
CA ASN A 100 21.50 -13.16 -6.29
C ASN A 100 20.83 -14.45 -6.77
N GLY A 101 21.42 -15.13 -7.77
CA GLY A 101 20.89 -16.37 -8.32
C GLY A 101 19.75 -16.19 -9.32
N GLY A 102 19.59 -15.00 -9.90
CA GLY A 102 18.64 -14.77 -10.99
C GLY A 102 18.99 -15.57 -12.25
N ASN A 103 17.95 -15.97 -12.98
CA ASN A 103 18.11 -16.67 -14.26
C ASN A 103 18.14 -15.66 -15.40
N CYS A 104 19.17 -15.70 -16.24
CA CYS A 104 19.31 -14.82 -17.39
C CYS A 104 18.65 -15.43 -18.63
N THR A 105 17.95 -14.58 -19.39
CA THR A 105 17.40 -14.91 -20.70
C THR A 105 17.90 -13.91 -21.73
N ASP A 106 18.55 -14.43 -22.77
CA ASP A 106 19.10 -13.62 -23.87
C ASP A 106 18.02 -13.30 -24.90
N HIS A 107 17.93 -12.03 -25.29
CA HIS A 107 17.05 -11.51 -26.34
C HIS A 107 17.85 -10.87 -27.50
N GLY A 108 19.12 -11.25 -27.66
CA GLY A 108 20.01 -10.86 -28.75
C GLY A 108 20.65 -9.49 -28.56
N ALA A 109 19.85 -8.43 -28.58
CA ALA A 109 20.33 -7.06 -28.33
C ALA A 109 20.20 -6.64 -26.86
N THR A 110 19.37 -7.35 -26.09
CA THR A 110 19.08 -7.09 -24.67
C THR A 110 18.98 -8.40 -23.92
N PHE A 111 18.88 -8.32 -22.58
CA PHE A 111 18.68 -9.48 -21.72
C PHE A 111 17.59 -9.19 -20.70
N ALA A 112 17.00 -10.24 -20.14
CA ALA A 112 16.05 -10.15 -19.03
C ALA A 112 16.46 -11.10 -17.91
N CYS A 113 16.36 -10.63 -16.65
CA CYS A 113 16.60 -11.43 -15.46
C CYS A 113 15.28 -11.84 -14.80
N SER A 114 15.11 -13.15 -14.59
CA SER A 114 14.06 -13.67 -13.71
C SER A 114 14.60 -13.75 -12.28
N CYS A 115 14.16 -12.83 -11.42
CA CYS A 115 14.65 -12.73 -10.05
C CYS A 115 14.02 -13.77 -9.12
N PRO A 116 14.80 -14.38 -8.20
CA PRO A 116 14.26 -15.24 -7.15
C PRO A 116 13.38 -14.45 -6.18
N ALA A 117 12.53 -15.15 -5.44
CA ALA A 117 11.67 -14.53 -4.43
C ALA A 117 12.52 -13.73 -3.41
N GLY A 118 12.17 -12.47 -3.20
CA GLY A 118 12.92 -11.58 -2.31
C GLY A 118 13.91 -10.64 -3.01
N PHE A 119 14.07 -10.75 -4.34
CA PHE A 119 14.93 -9.88 -5.14
C PHE A 119 14.16 -9.22 -6.30
N VAL A 120 14.52 -7.99 -6.62
CA VAL A 120 13.90 -7.19 -7.69
C VAL A 120 14.97 -6.35 -8.42
N GLY A 121 14.55 -5.61 -9.45
CA GLY A 121 15.43 -4.79 -10.29
C GLY A 121 15.89 -5.53 -11.54
N LEU A 122 16.46 -4.78 -12.51
CA LEU A 122 16.84 -5.28 -13.84
C LEU A 122 17.82 -6.47 -13.77
N ILE A 123 18.71 -6.45 -12.79
CA ILE A 123 19.74 -7.47 -12.55
C ILE A 123 19.58 -8.16 -11.20
N CYS A 124 18.40 -8.08 -10.56
CA CYS A 124 18.13 -8.69 -9.26
C CYS A 124 19.05 -8.23 -8.11
N ASN A 125 19.63 -7.02 -8.19
CA ASN A 125 20.50 -6.50 -7.13
C ASN A 125 19.72 -6.10 -5.88
N ASP A 126 18.49 -5.61 -6.08
CA ASP A 126 17.70 -5.01 -5.02
C ASP A 126 17.01 -6.12 -4.23
N THR A 127 16.96 -5.98 -2.91
CA THR A 127 16.15 -6.86 -2.09
C THR A 127 14.70 -6.40 -2.16
N GLY A 128 13.88 -7.17 -2.88
CA GLY A 128 12.44 -7.11 -2.78
C GLY A 128 12.01 -7.68 -1.44
N PHE A 129 12.28 -6.95 -0.34
CA PHE A 129 11.74 -7.30 0.98
C PHE A 129 10.22 -7.39 0.83
N SER A 130 9.70 -8.61 0.74
CA SER A 130 8.26 -8.83 0.86
C SER A 130 7.98 -8.88 2.36
N PRO A 131 7.46 -7.80 2.97
CA PRO A 131 7.08 -7.80 4.37
C PRO A 131 6.12 -8.94 4.75
N CYS A 132 5.44 -9.56 3.77
CA CYS A 132 4.56 -10.70 3.99
C CYS A 132 5.27 -12.06 4.11
N ALA A 133 6.56 -12.16 3.76
CA ALA A 133 7.31 -13.42 3.80
C ALA A 133 7.42 -14.01 5.22
N ALA A 134 7.51 -13.14 6.24
CA ALA A 134 7.53 -13.54 7.66
C ALA A 134 6.14 -13.88 8.22
N ALA A 135 5.09 -13.90 7.38
CA ALA A 135 3.70 -14.11 7.78
C ALA A 135 3.29 -13.26 9.02
N PRO A 136 3.45 -11.92 8.98
CA PRO A 136 3.24 -11.07 10.15
C PRO A 136 1.77 -10.99 10.62
N CYS A 137 0.81 -11.42 9.79
CA CYS A 137 -0.62 -11.33 10.08
C CYS A 137 -1.11 -12.55 10.89
N ALA A 138 -1.77 -12.32 12.02
CA ALA A 138 -2.28 -13.36 12.90
C ALA A 138 -3.67 -13.87 12.52
N ASN A 139 -4.10 -14.97 13.14
CA ASN A 139 -5.48 -15.49 13.10
C ASN A 139 -6.04 -15.77 11.69
N GLY A 140 -5.17 -16.20 10.76
CA GLY A 140 -5.57 -16.53 9.38
C GLY A 140 -5.86 -15.31 8.51
N ALA A 141 -5.37 -14.12 8.90
CA ALA A 141 -5.49 -12.91 8.10
C ALA A 141 -4.61 -12.95 6.84
N THR A 142 -5.09 -12.36 5.75
CA THR A 142 -4.35 -12.26 4.48
C THR A 142 -3.38 -11.09 4.52
N CYS A 143 -2.10 -11.34 4.25
CA CYS A 143 -1.09 -10.29 4.13
C CYS A 143 -1.03 -9.75 2.69
N VAL A 144 -0.99 -8.43 2.54
CA VAL A 144 -0.84 -7.76 1.24
C VAL A 144 0.40 -6.86 1.30
N SER A 145 1.40 -7.13 0.46
CA SER A 145 2.61 -6.31 0.30
C SER A 145 2.38 -5.17 -0.68
N HIS A 146 3.06 -4.05 -0.46
CA HIS A 146 3.02 -2.87 -1.30
C HIS A 146 4.40 -2.59 -1.95
N PRO A 147 4.44 -1.90 -3.12
CA PRO A 147 5.70 -1.62 -3.83
C PRO A 147 6.69 -0.75 -3.06
N ASP A 148 6.23 0.00 -2.06
CA ASP A 148 7.04 0.84 -1.17
C ASP A 148 7.72 0.05 -0.04
N GLY A 149 7.59 -1.29 -0.04
CA GLY A 149 8.13 -2.18 0.99
C GLY A 149 7.24 -2.26 2.24
N SER A 150 6.06 -1.64 2.25
CA SER A 150 5.11 -1.73 3.36
C SER A 150 4.13 -2.92 3.21
N PHE A 151 3.38 -3.23 4.27
CA PHE A 151 2.31 -4.25 4.23
C PHE A 151 1.10 -3.85 5.05
N ARG A 152 -0.03 -4.48 4.71
CA ARG A 152 -1.25 -4.46 5.54
C ARG A 152 -1.86 -5.85 5.65
N CYS A 153 -2.51 -6.11 6.79
CA CYS A 153 -3.27 -7.32 7.02
C CYS A 153 -4.77 -7.07 6.75
N VAL A 154 -5.40 -7.97 6.00
CA VAL A 154 -6.85 -8.01 5.82
C VAL A 154 -7.42 -8.95 6.88
N CYS A 155 -8.03 -8.37 7.92
CA CYS A 155 -8.49 -9.13 9.07
C CYS A 155 -9.79 -9.91 8.76
N PRO A 156 -9.89 -11.19 9.18
CA PRO A 156 -11.14 -11.92 9.18
C PRO A 156 -12.18 -11.28 10.10
N LYS A 157 -13.44 -11.66 9.94
CA LYS A 157 -14.51 -11.25 10.85
C LYS A 157 -14.10 -11.58 12.29
N TRP A 158 -14.40 -10.65 13.21
CA TRP A 158 -14.09 -10.75 14.65
C TRP A 158 -12.63 -10.48 15.05
N PHE A 159 -11.76 -10.08 14.12
CA PHE A 159 -10.39 -9.64 14.43
C PHE A 159 -10.13 -8.20 13.98
N SER A 160 -9.24 -7.51 14.67
CA SER A 160 -8.86 -6.13 14.37
C SER A 160 -7.41 -5.82 14.78
N GLY A 161 -6.96 -4.61 14.44
CA GLY A 161 -5.58 -4.13 14.66
C GLY A 161 -4.66 -4.38 13.46
N ARG A 162 -3.46 -3.78 13.50
CA ARG A 162 -2.49 -3.81 12.38
C ARG A 162 -2.09 -5.22 11.94
N LEU A 163 -1.98 -6.14 12.91
CA LEU A 163 -1.59 -7.54 12.69
C LEU A 163 -2.77 -8.53 12.89
N CYS A 164 -3.99 -8.03 13.04
CA CYS A 164 -5.19 -8.85 13.28
C CYS A 164 -5.11 -9.75 14.54
N SER A 165 -4.29 -9.39 15.52
CA SER A 165 -4.13 -10.14 16.77
C SER A 165 -5.24 -9.86 17.79
N ALA A 166 -5.94 -8.72 17.67
CA ALA A 166 -6.97 -8.34 18.63
C ALA A 166 -8.30 -8.99 18.25
N GLN A 167 -8.87 -9.80 19.15
CA GLN A 167 -10.21 -10.35 18.96
C GLN A 167 -11.26 -9.33 19.42
N HIS A 168 -12.30 -9.12 18.61
CA HIS A 168 -13.51 -8.44 19.06
C HIS A 168 -14.21 -9.32 20.11
N ARG A 169 -14.07 -8.98 21.39
CA ARG A 169 -15.07 -9.39 22.37
C ARG A 169 -16.30 -8.50 22.14
N PRO A 170 -17.43 -9.03 21.63
CA PRO A 170 -18.66 -8.26 21.67
C PRO A 170 -18.93 -7.92 23.13
N LYS A 171 -19.04 -6.62 23.45
CA LYS A 171 -19.62 -6.23 24.74
C LYS A 171 -20.99 -6.90 24.79
N ALA A 172 -21.19 -7.77 25.77
CA ALA A 172 -22.47 -8.42 25.98
C ALA A 172 -23.54 -7.31 25.99
N LYS A 173 -24.51 -7.37 25.06
CA LYS A 173 -25.68 -6.52 25.15
C LYS A 173 -26.32 -6.85 26.51
N PRO A 174 -26.64 -5.87 27.37
CA PRO A 174 -27.33 -6.17 28.60
C PRO A 174 -28.63 -6.89 28.25
N ASN A 175 -28.85 -8.05 28.87
CA ASN A 175 -30.04 -8.85 28.63
C ASN A 175 -31.28 -8.01 29.01
N HIS A 176 -32.39 -8.19 28.29
CA HIS A 176 -33.63 -7.45 28.51
C HIS A 176 -34.09 -7.49 29.98
N GLY A 177 -33.83 -8.61 30.69
CA GLY A 177 -34.13 -8.74 32.12
C GLY A 177 -33.30 -7.83 33.04
N GLN A 178 -32.10 -7.42 32.63
CA GLN A 178 -31.24 -6.53 33.41
C GLN A 178 -31.76 -5.09 33.37
N LEU A 179 -32.26 -4.62 32.21
CA LEU A 179 -32.87 -3.29 32.08
C LEU A 179 -34.21 -3.19 32.84
N VAL A 180 -35.01 -4.26 32.84
CA VAL A 180 -36.29 -4.28 33.58
C VAL A 180 -36.06 -4.23 35.09
N CYS A 181 -35.04 -4.93 35.62
CA CYS A 181 -34.66 -4.85 37.03
C CYS A 181 -34.26 -3.43 37.46
N PHE A 182 -33.41 -2.74 36.68
CA PHE A 182 -33.02 -1.36 36.99
C PHE A 182 -34.22 -0.41 36.94
N GLY A 183 -35.15 -0.60 35.99
CA GLY A 183 -36.40 0.17 35.92
C GLY A 183 -37.32 -0.05 37.12
N MET A 184 -37.50 -1.30 37.56
CA MET A 184 -38.37 -1.65 38.70
C MET A 184 -37.80 -1.18 40.04
N LEU A 185 -36.48 -1.30 40.24
CA LEU A 185 -35.80 -0.75 41.42
C LEU A 185 -35.92 0.78 41.47
N ALA A 186 -35.79 1.47 40.34
CA ALA A 186 -35.94 2.93 40.28
C ALA A 186 -37.39 3.38 40.58
N LEU A 187 -38.40 2.63 40.14
CA LEU A 187 -39.80 2.91 40.46
C LEU A 187 -40.10 2.69 41.95
N LEU A 188 -39.60 1.59 42.52
CA LEU A 188 -39.77 1.30 43.95
C LEU A 188 -39.06 2.34 44.83
N THR A 189 -37.84 2.75 44.50
CA THR A 189 -37.16 3.82 45.24
C THR A 189 -37.88 5.15 45.09
N CYS A 190 -38.41 5.48 43.91
CA CYS A 190 -39.21 6.69 43.71
C CYS A 190 -40.50 6.67 44.55
N LEU A 191 -41.21 5.55 44.62
CA LEU A 191 -42.40 5.38 45.46
C LEU A 191 -42.07 5.50 46.95
N VAL A 192 -40.96 4.91 47.41
CA VAL A 192 -40.50 5.04 48.80
C VAL A 192 -40.09 6.48 49.11
N ILE A 193 -39.43 7.18 48.19
CA ILE A 193 -39.06 8.60 48.37
C ILE A 193 -40.32 9.46 48.43
N LEU A 194 -41.30 9.25 47.55
CA LEU A 194 -42.57 9.98 47.56
C LEU A 194 -43.39 9.69 48.84
N ALA A 195 -43.40 8.45 49.31
CA ALA A 195 -44.06 8.09 50.56
C ALA A 195 -43.36 8.72 51.78
N THR A 196 -42.03 8.64 51.84
CA THR A 196 -41.26 9.19 52.98
C THR A 196 -41.27 10.72 52.98
N THR A 197 -41.13 11.38 51.83
CA THR A 197 -41.27 12.84 51.73
C THR A 197 -42.70 13.28 52.03
N GLY A 198 -43.72 12.52 51.59
CA GLY A 198 -45.12 12.74 51.97
C GLY A 198 -45.34 12.64 53.48
N ILE A 199 -44.78 11.62 54.14
CA ILE A 199 -44.86 11.45 55.61
C ILE A 199 -44.12 12.60 56.33
N VAL A 200 -42.95 13.01 55.85
CA VAL A 200 -42.19 14.13 56.43
C VAL A 200 -42.94 15.46 56.27
N LEU A 201 -43.58 15.69 55.11
CA LEU A 201 -44.40 16.89 54.88
C LEU A 201 -45.68 16.87 55.73
N PHE A 202 -46.34 15.72 55.88
CA PHE A 202 -47.50 15.56 56.74
C PHE A 202 -47.15 15.76 58.22
N GLY A 203 -46.04 15.19 58.69
CA GLY A 203 -45.52 15.40 60.04
C GLY A 203 -45.11 16.85 60.31
N ARG A 204 -44.57 17.56 59.31
CA ARG A 204 -44.29 19.01 59.40
C ARG A 204 -45.56 19.85 59.41
N CYS A 205 -46.62 19.40 58.74
CA CYS A 205 -47.92 20.07 58.75
C CYS A 205 -48.60 19.97 60.13
N GLU A 206 -48.60 18.78 60.73
CA GLU A 206 -49.06 18.56 62.12
C GLU A 206 -48.25 19.40 63.12
N ALA A 207 -46.92 19.38 63.04
CA ALA A 207 -46.06 20.19 63.91
C ALA A 207 -46.25 21.71 63.71
N TRP A 208 -46.49 22.16 62.48
CA TRP A 208 -46.78 23.57 62.19
C TRP A 208 -48.15 24.00 62.72
N LEU A 209 -49.19 23.15 62.59
CA LEU A 209 -50.51 23.42 63.16
C LEU A 209 -50.47 23.51 64.69
N VAL A 210 -49.70 22.63 65.35
CA VAL A 210 -49.49 22.69 66.80
C VAL A 210 -48.74 23.97 67.19
N ASN A 211 -47.66 24.33 66.49
CA ASN A 211 -46.92 25.57 66.75
C ASN A 211 -47.73 26.84 66.44
N ALA A 212 -48.59 26.82 65.41
CA ALA A 212 -49.48 27.93 65.09
C ALA A 212 -50.54 28.13 66.19
N LYS A 213 -51.07 27.03 66.75
CA LYS A 213 -52.00 27.08 67.89
C LYS A 213 -51.30 27.55 69.18
N TYR A 214 -50.06 27.11 69.41
CA TYR A 214 -49.23 27.53 70.55
C TYR A 214 -48.86 29.03 70.48
N SER A 215 -48.44 29.53 69.31
CA SER A 215 -48.08 30.96 69.14
C SER A 215 -49.25 31.91 69.35
N LYS A 216 -50.48 31.50 69.00
CA LYS A 216 -51.71 32.27 69.31
C LYS A 216 -51.98 32.31 70.81
N LEU A 217 -51.81 31.19 71.52
CA LEU A 217 -52.01 31.14 72.98
C LEU A 217 -50.98 32.00 73.72
N VAL A 218 -49.70 31.93 73.33
CA VAL A 218 -48.62 32.75 73.90
C VAL A 218 -48.85 34.24 73.62
N ARG A 219 -49.35 34.62 72.43
CA ARG A 219 -49.71 36.02 72.13
C ARG A 219 -50.87 36.52 73.00
N GLN A 220 -51.92 35.72 73.19
CA GLN A 220 -53.04 36.07 74.07
C GLN A 220 -52.59 36.23 75.53
N GLN A 221 -51.72 35.36 76.02
CA GLN A 221 -51.16 35.45 77.38
C GLN A 221 -50.31 36.72 77.55
N ARG A 222 -49.48 37.05 76.56
CA ARG A 222 -48.63 38.24 76.55
C ARG A 222 -49.43 39.54 76.53
N GLU A 223 -50.52 39.59 75.75
CA GLU A 223 -51.42 40.76 75.71
C GLU A 223 -52.20 40.94 77.02
N HIS A 224 -52.55 39.85 77.72
CA HIS A 224 -53.19 39.93 79.03
C HIS A 224 -52.22 40.47 80.10
N LEU A 225 -50.98 39.96 80.13
CA LEU A 225 -49.94 40.41 81.06
C LEU A 225 -49.50 41.86 80.79
N LEU A 226 -49.44 42.29 79.52
CA LEU A 226 -49.12 43.68 79.18
C LEU A 226 -50.22 44.68 79.57
N LYS A 227 -51.49 44.25 79.63
CA LYS A 227 -52.59 45.08 80.13
C LYS A 227 -52.54 45.25 81.65
N GLU A 228 -52.07 44.24 82.38
CA GLU A 228 -51.86 44.34 83.83
C GLU A 228 -50.61 45.16 84.18
N ALA A 229 -49.56 45.11 83.35
CA ALA A 229 -48.32 45.86 83.57
C ALA A 229 -48.39 47.36 83.17
N GLY A 230 -49.41 47.77 82.40
CA GLY A 230 -49.58 49.15 81.91
C GLY A 230 -50.14 50.15 82.92
N GLY A 231 -50.19 49.81 84.21
CA GLY A 231 -50.89 50.59 85.24
C GLY A 231 -50.14 50.79 86.56
N ALA A 232 -48.81 50.65 86.63
CA ALA A 232 -48.05 50.89 87.86
C ALA A 232 -46.74 51.67 87.62
N SER A 233 -46.62 52.82 88.28
CA SER A 233 -45.49 53.73 88.31
C SER A 233 -44.35 53.24 89.21
N HIS A 234 -43.10 53.53 88.82
CA HIS A 234 -41.86 53.62 89.61
C HIS A 234 -41.81 52.89 90.97
N GLU A 235 -41.07 51.77 91.06
CA GLU A 235 -40.10 51.50 92.14
C GLU A 235 -39.31 50.21 91.88
N ASP A 236 -38.03 50.22 92.27
CA ASP A 236 -37.09 49.11 92.18
C ASP A 236 -37.63 47.86 92.92
N THR A 237 -37.92 46.78 92.19
CA THR A 237 -37.93 45.39 92.73
C THR A 237 -37.87 44.37 91.60
N GLU A 238 -36.87 43.49 91.68
CA GLU A 238 -36.70 42.30 90.85
C GLU A 238 -37.94 41.40 90.91
N HIS A 239 -38.76 41.40 89.85
CA HIS A 239 -39.84 40.44 89.69
C HIS A 239 -39.39 39.34 88.72
N SER A 240 -38.92 38.24 89.31
CA SER A 240 -38.83 36.95 88.63
C SER A 240 -40.26 36.48 88.30
N VAL A 241 -40.66 36.62 87.04
CA VAL A 241 -41.92 36.03 86.57
C VAL A 241 -41.69 34.53 86.39
N ASN A 242 -42.02 33.75 87.42
CA ASN A 242 -42.01 32.29 87.33
C ASN A 242 -43.14 31.84 86.39
N ILE A 243 -42.76 31.30 85.22
CA ILE A 243 -43.68 30.65 84.30
C ILE A 243 -44.03 29.28 84.91
N ILE A 244 -45.23 29.17 85.49
CA ILE A 244 -45.76 27.89 85.95
C ILE A 244 -46.20 27.10 84.71
N LEU A 245 -45.38 26.14 84.27
CA LEU A 245 -45.78 25.14 83.26
C LEU A 245 -46.68 24.07 83.91
N PRO A 246 -47.78 23.64 83.26
CA PRO A 246 -48.54 22.49 83.72
C PRO A 246 -47.69 21.21 83.60
N GLU A 247 -47.65 20.44 84.69
CA GLU A 247 -46.94 19.17 84.84
C GLU A 247 -47.65 18.06 84.06
N LYS A 248 -47.46 18.01 82.74
CA LYS A 248 -47.61 16.80 81.92
C LYS A 248 -47.15 17.11 80.50
N ILE A 249 -45.97 16.61 80.17
CA ILE A 249 -45.63 15.83 78.96
C ILE A 249 -44.10 15.75 78.95
N ARG A 250 -43.56 14.66 79.48
CA ARG A 250 -42.19 14.23 79.18
C ARG A 250 -42.12 14.02 77.67
N LEU A 251 -41.29 14.81 76.98
CA LEU A 251 -40.73 14.41 75.69
C LEU A 251 -39.22 14.30 75.87
N ASN A 252 -38.77 13.05 75.89
CA ASN A 252 -37.38 12.65 75.93
C ASN A 252 -36.62 13.32 74.78
N SER A 253 -35.82 14.34 75.12
CA SER A 253 -34.65 14.72 74.35
C SER A 253 -33.53 13.74 74.70
N PHE A 254 -33.31 12.75 73.84
CA PHE A 254 -31.97 12.17 73.66
C PHE A 254 -31.72 12.03 72.17
N GLY A 255 -31.20 13.11 71.58
CA GLY A 255 -30.29 12.96 70.47
C GLY A 255 -29.02 12.29 70.98
N LYS A 256 -28.61 11.18 70.35
CA LYS A 256 -27.23 10.70 70.38
C LYS A 256 -26.93 9.93 69.09
N HIS A 257 -25.92 10.43 68.39
CA HIS A 257 -24.94 9.75 67.54
C HIS A 257 -25.43 8.87 66.38
N TYR A 258 -25.01 9.20 65.16
CA TYR A 258 -24.04 8.36 64.43
C TYR A 258 -23.22 9.22 63.46
N THR A 259 -21.92 9.21 63.69
CA THR A 259 -20.82 9.64 62.82
C THR A 259 -20.40 8.48 61.91
N SER A 260 -19.94 8.81 60.70
CA SER A 260 -18.95 8.10 59.86
C SER A 260 -19.15 6.59 59.60
N ILE A 261 -19.52 6.24 58.36
CA ILE A 261 -18.76 5.48 57.34
C ILE A 261 -19.49 5.67 56.01
#